data_AF-A0AAQ6A730-F1
#
_entry.id   AF-A0AAQ6A730-F1
#
_cell.length_a   1.000
_cell.length_b   1.000
_cell.length_c   1.000
_cell.angle_alpha   90.00
_cell.angle_beta   90.00
_cell.angle_gamma   90.00
#
_symmetry.space_group_name_H-M   'P 1'
#
loop_
_entity.id
_entity.type
_entity.pdbx_description
1 polymer ?
#
loop_
_entity_poly.entity_id
_entity_poly.type
_entity_poly.pdbx_seq_one_letter_code
_entity_poly.pdbx_strand_id
1 'polypeptide(L)'
;DHSPQPEAVLSNIAQREIRKREDEGLGNLLVLRDILITYAAFHPEVTYAQGMNDLCSRFLEVLDSEVDTFWSFSCYMEKFSRDFRLEAALLKELDPLLYTHLVKDSMESLAFCHRWLLLGFQREFEHSDALRLFEILSCDHLELISQQVDRARYQERLTRKYSTGEPRRRGGK
;
A
#
# COMPACT_ATOMS: atom_id res chain seq x y z
N ASP A 1 -51.27 4.58 -24.18
CA ASP A 1 -50.36 5.72 -24.13
C ASP A 1 -49.97 5.98 -22.67
N HIS A 2 -48.98 5.26 -22.17
CA HIS A 2 -48.44 5.46 -20.82
C HIS A 2 -46.93 5.49 -20.96
N SER A 3 -46.42 6.63 -21.44
CA SER A 3 -45.01 6.94 -21.34
C SER A 3 -44.62 6.95 -19.85
N PRO A 4 -43.57 6.20 -19.44
CA PRO A 4 -43.18 6.16 -18.05
C PRO A 4 -42.76 7.56 -17.59
N GLN A 5 -43.30 8.01 -16.45
CA GLN A 5 -42.97 9.32 -15.89
C GLN A 5 -41.45 9.41 -15.63
N PRO A 6 -40.79 10.52 -15.99
CA PRO A 6 -39.33 10.66 -15.93
C PRO A 6 -38.74 10.45 -14.53
N GLU A 7 -39.49 10.76 -13.47
CA GLU A 7 -39.06 10.53 -12.08
C GLU A 7 -38.93 9.05 -11.73
N ALA A 8 -39.81 8.19 -12.26
CA ALA A 8 -39.74 6.75 -12.06
C ALA A 8 -38.54 6.13 -12.80
N VAL A 9 -38.13 6.72 -13.93
CA VAL A 9 -36.92 6.28 -14.66
C VAL A 9 -35.66 6.66 -13.87
N LEU A 10 -35.59 7.89 -13.34
CA LEU A 10 -34.46 8.35 -12.54
C LEU A 10 -34.33 7.59 -11.21
N SER A 11 -35.44 7.26 -10.54
CA SER A 11 -35.38 6.46 -9.29
C SER A 11 -34.90 5.04 -9.56
N ASN A 12 -35.32 4.42 -10.68
CA ASN A 12 -34.86 3.09 -11.07
C ASN A 12 -33.38 3.07 -11.47
N ILE A 13 -32.88 4.13 -12.13
CA ILE A 13 -31.45 4.30 -12.44
C ILE A 13 -30.66 4.46 -11.13
N ALA A 14 -31.10 5.34 -10.22
CA ALA A 14 -30.44 5.53 -8.93
C ALA A 14 -30.41 4.23 -8.10
N GLN A 15 -31.52 3.48 -8.04
CA GLN A 15 -31.56 2.19 -7.34
C GLN A 15 -30.71 1.11 -8.00
N ARG A 16 -30.52 1.16 -9.34
CA ARG A 16 -29.60 0.27 -10.04
C ARG A 16 -28.14 0.61 -9.74
N GLU A 17 -27.79 1.89 -9.70
CA GLU A 17 -26.46 2.36 -9.33
C GLU A 17 -26.14 2.05 -7.87
N ILE A 18 -27.10 2.19 -6.96
CA ILE A 18 -26.94 1.81 -5.54
C ILE A 18 -26.70 0.31 -5.42
N ARG A 19 -27.53 -0.54 -6.06
CA ARG A 19 -27.33 -2.00 -6.06
C ARG A 19 -26.01 -2.41 -6.69
N LYS A 20 -25.60 -1.75 -7.78
CA LYS A 20 -24.32 -2.01 -8.44
C LYS A 20 -23.15 -1.67 -7.51
N ARG A 21 -23.21 -0.54 -6.79
CA ARG A 21 -22.21 -0.18 -5.77
C ARG A 21 -22.21 -1.10 -4.55
N GLU A 22 -23.36 -1.62 -4.16
CA GLU A 22 -23.46 -2.60 -3.06
C GLU A 22 -22.85 -3.95 -3.46
N ASP A 23 -23.14 -4.45 -4.68
CA ASP A 23 -22.52 -5.68 -5.21
C ASP A 23 -21.00 -5.51 -5.44
N GLU A 24 -20.57 -4.38 -5.98
CA GLU A 24 -19.15 -4.03 -6.14
C GLU A 24 -18.46 -3.87 -4.77
N GLY A 25 -19.14 -3.27 -3.79
CA GLY A 25 -18.64 -3.14 -2.42
C GLY A 25 -18.45 -4.50 -1.73
N LEU A 26 -19.40 -5.42 -1.89
CA LEU A 26 -19.26 -6.81 -1.42
C LEU A 26 -18.11 -7.54 -2.13
N GLY A 27 -17.92 -7.32 -3.44
CA GLY A 27 -16.79 -7.85 -4.20
C GLY A 27 -15.45 -7.35 -3.67
N ASN A 28 -15.32 -6.04 -3.46
CA ASN A 28 -14.10 -5.40 -2.97
C ASN A 28 -13.76 -5.85 -1.54
N LEU A 29 -14.77 -6.07 -0.69
CA LEU A 29 -14.55 -6.62 0.66
C LEU A 29 -14.01 -8.06 0.65
N LEU A 30 -14.44 -8.87 -0.32
CA LEU A 30 -13.89 -10.22 -0.49
C LEU A 30 -12.44 -10.17 -0.98
N VAL A 31 -12.16 -9.32 -1.97
CA VAL A 31 -10.79 -9.09 -2.47
C VAL A 31 -9.87 -8.61 -1.34
N LEU A 32 -10.31 -7.65 -0.52
CA LEU A 32 -9.54 -7.17 0.63
C LEU A 32 -9.22 -8.29 1.63
N ARG A 33 -10.22 -9.11 1.94
CA ARG A 33 -10.05 -10.26 2.83
C ARG A 33 -9.02 -11.23 2.26
N ASP A 34 -9.09 -11.54 0.97
CA ASP A 34 -8.20 -12.51 0.32
C ASP A 34 -6.76 -12.00 0.26
N ILE A 35 -6.55 -10.71 -0.03
CA ILE A 35 -5.24 -10.05 0.03
C ILE A 35 -4.64 -10.13 1.44
N LEU A 36 -5.43 -9.84 2.48
CA LEU A 36 -4.96 -9.85 3.87
C LEU A 36 -4.65 -11.26 4.37
N ILE A 37 -5.46 -12.26 3.99
CA ILE A 37 -5.19 -13.67 4.30
C ILE A 37 -3.89 -14.11 3.64
N THR A 38 -3.72 -13.76 2.36
CA THR A 38 -2.51 -14.06 1.60
C THR A 38 -1.29 -13.41 2.26
N TYR A 39 -1.39 -12.13 2.64
CA TYR A 39 -0.32 -11.42 3.32
C TYR A 39 0.07 -12.09 4.65
N ALA A 40 -0.92 -12.45 5.48
CA ALA A 40 -0.69 -13.12 6.76
C ALA A 40 -0.05 -14.51 6.59
N ALA A 41 -0.33 -15.21 5.50
CA ALA A 41 0.31 -16.49 5.18
C ALA A 41 1.79 -16.33 4.78
N PHE A 42 2.14 -15.22 4.11
CA PHE A 42 3.52 -14.92 3.71
C PHE A 42 4.37 -14.26 4.80
N HIS A 43 3.74 -13.58 5.77
CA HIS A 43 4.43 -12.85 6.85
C HIS A 43 3.94 -13.33 8.24
N PRO A 44 4.33 -14.54 8.68
CA PRO A 44 3.85 -15.12 9.93
C PRO A 44 4.29 -14.35 11.19
N GLU A 45 5.33 -13.52 11.11
CA GLU A 45 5.75 -12.65 12.21
C GLU A 45 4.87 -11.40 12.40
N VAL A 46 4.24 -10.89 11.34
CA VAL A 46 3.35 -9.71 11.40
C VAL A 46 1.88 -10.15 11.47
N THR A 47 1.52 -11.19 10.70
CA THR A 47 0.15 -11.68 10.52
C THR A 47 -0.82 -10.58 10.08
N TYR A 48 -1.94 -10.41 10.78
CA TYR A 48 -2.90 -9.33 10.58
C TYR A 48 -2.93 -8.42 11.81
N ALA A 49 -2.68 -7.12 11.60
CA ALA A 49 -2.84 -6.08 12.58
C ALA A 49 -4.07 -5.22 12.28
N GLN A 50 -4.76 -4.80 13.34
CA GLN A 50 -5.93 -3.92 13.21
C GLN A 50 -5.53 -2.60 12.54
N GLY A 51 -6.20 -2.28 11.43
CA GLY A 51 -5.90 -1.11 10.58
C GLY A 51 -5.29 -1.48 9.23
N MET A 52 -4.75 -2.70 9.06
CA MET A 52 -4.26 -3.17 7.76
C MET A 52 -5.37 -3.26 6.71
N ASN A 53 -6.61 -3.54 7.11
CA ASN A 53 -7.77 -3.51 6.22
C ASN A 53 -8.05 -2.10 5.67
N ASP A 54 -7.99 -1.07 6.52
CA ASP A 54 -8.22 0.32 6.10
C ASP A 54 -7.15 0.74 5.09
N LEU A 55 -5.89 0.37 5.34
CA LEU A 55 -4.77 0.64 4.43
C LEU A 55 -4.92 -0.12 3.11
N CYS A 56 -5.20 -1.43 3.16
CA CYS A 56 -5.39 -2.26 1.98
C CYS A 56 -6.56 -1.75 1.11
N SER A 57 -7.63 -1.25 1.74
CA SER A 57 -8.78 -0.66 1.04
C SER A 57 -8.40 0.56 0.21
N ARG A 58 -7.41 1.35 0.63
CA ARG A 58 -6.92 2.50 -0.14
C ARG A 58 -6.11 2.08 -1.34
N PHE A 59 -5.22 1.10 -1.18
CA PHE A 59 -4.49 0.53 -2.31
C PHE A 59 -5.46 -0.06 -3.34
N LEU A 60 -6.50 -0.76 -2.88
CA LEU A 60 -7.51 -1.33 -3.78
C LEU A 60 -8.32 -0.24 -4.50
N GLU A 61 -8.71 0.82 -3.80
CA GLU A 61 -9.44 1.95 -4.39
C GLU A 61 -8.60 2.71 -5.43
N VAL A 62 -7.29 2.84 -5.23
CA VAL A 62 -6.39 3.56 -6.15
C VAL A 62 -5.96 2.70 -7.34
N LEU A 63 -5.68 1.41 -7.10
CA LEU A 63 -5.11 0.51 -8.12
C LEU A 63 -6.18 -0.28 -8.89
N ASP A 64 -7.39 -0.44 -8.33
CA ASP A 64 -8.52 -1.17 -8.91
C ASP A 64 -8.16 -2.60 -9.40
N SER A 65 -7.14 -3.20 -8.78
CA SER A 65 -6.52 -4.48 -9.17
C SER A 65 -6.03 -5.21 -7.93
N GLU A 66 -6.52 -6.43 -7.71
CA GLU A 66 -6.15 -7.27 -6.55
C GLU A 66 -4.64 -7.54 -6.50
N VAL A 67 -4.04 -7.90 -7.64
CA VAL A 67 -2.63 -8.32 -7.70
C VAL A 67 -1.71 -7.13 -7.44
N ASP A 68 -1.97 -5.99 -8.08
CA ASP A 68 -1.17 -4.78 -7.89
C ASP A 68 -1.32 -4.24 -6.47
N THR A 69 -2.53 -4.35 -5.91
CA THR A 69 -2.82 -4.02 -4.50
C THR A 69 -2.01 -4.89 -3.56
N PHE A 70 -1.99 -6.21 -3.75
CA PHE A 70 -1.23 -7.12 -2.89
C PHE A 70 0.27 -6.80 -2.88
N TRP A 71 0.89 -6.63 -4.05
CA TRP A 71 2.31 -6.35 -4.14
C TRP A 71 2.68 -4.97 -3.58
N SER A 72 1.87 -3.95 -3.89
CA SER A 72 2.09 -2.60 -3.37
C SER A 72 1.91 -2.56 -1.85
N PHE A 73 0.85 -3.17 -1.34
CA PHE A 73 0.60 -3.28 0.10
C PHE A 73 1.73 -4.03 0.82
N SER A 74 2.18 -5.16 0.27
CA SER A 74 3.25 -5.96 0.86
C SER A 74 4.56 -5.18 0.94
N CYS A 75 4.93 -4.50 -0.16
CA CYS A 75 6.13 -3.67 -0.19
C CYS A 75 6.04 -2.49 0.79
N TYR A 76 4.86 -1.87 0.90
CA TYR A 76 4.60 -0.81 1.85
C TYR A 76 4.81 -1.29 3.28
N MET A 77 4.23 -2.43 3.66
CA MET A 77 4.36 -2.98 5.01
C MET A 77 5.81 -3.35 5.39
N GLU A 78 6.57 -3.95 4.46
CA GLU A 78 7.97 -4.29 4.70
C GLU A 78 8.83 -3.04 4.92
N LYS A 79 8.61 -2.01 4.08
CA LYS A 79 9.32 -0.74 4.19
C LYS A 79 8.90 0.03 5.43
N PHE A 80 7.61 0.07 5.74
CA PHE A 80 7.08 0.67 6.96
C PHE A 80 7.70 0.07 8.21
N SER A 81 7.81 -1.26 8.28
CA SER A 81 8.47 -1.95 9.40
C SER A 81 9.93 -1.52 9.56
N ARG A 82 10.64 -1.31 8.44
CA ARG A 82 12.03 -0.83 8.46
C ARG A 82 12.13 0.64 8.88
N ASP A 83 11.32 1.50 8.30
CA ASP A 83 11.32 2.94 8.54
C ASP A 83 10.92 3.20 10.01
N PHE A 84 9.88 2.53 10.52
CA PHE A 84 9.45 2.62 11.92
C PHE A 84 10.57 2.34 12.94
N ARG A 85 11.46 1.39 12.63
CA ARG A 85 12.64 1.12 13.46
C ARG A 85 13.68 2.25 13.40
N LEU A 86 13.79 2.93 12.27
CA LEU A 86 14.63 4.12 12.11
C LEU A 86 14.04 5.33 12.84
N GLU A 87 12.72 5.53 12.83
CA GLU A 87 12.09 6.63 13.58
C GLU A 87 12.27 6.47 15.10
N ALA A 88 12.17 5.24 15.62
CA ALA A 88 12.48 4.97 17.02
C ALA A 88 13.94 5.31 17.38
N ALA A 89 14.88 5.05 16.46
CA ALA A 89 16.27 5.42 16.62
C ALA A 89 16.50 6.95 16.49
N LEU A 90 15.77 7.62 15.61
CA LEU A 90 15.83 9.08 15.47
C LEU A 90 15.31 9.80 16.72
N LEU A 91 14.24 9.30 17.35
CA LEU A 91 13.74 9.87 18.60
C LEU A 91 14.81 9.86 19.70
N LYS A 92 15.62 8.78 19.76
CA LYS A 92 16.73 8.66 20.70
C LYS A 92 17.80 9.73 20.48
N GLU A 93 18.06 10.12 19.24
CA GLU A 93 19.05 11.15 18.88
C GLU A 93 18.48 12.57 19.04
N LEU A 94 17.19 12.78 18.74
CA LEU A 94 16.53 14.09 18.81
C LEU A 94 16.20 14.49 20.26
N ASP A 95 15.65 13.56 21.05
CA ASP A 95 15.28 13.79 22.44
C ASP A 95 15.54 12.55 23.31
N PRO A 96 16.77 12.39 23.82
CA PRO A 96 17.14 11.26 24.66
C PRO A 96 16.42 11.27 26.03
N LEU A 97 15.96 12.43 26.52
CA LEU A 97 15.20 12.52 27.77
C LEU A 97 13.81 11.92 27.59
N LEU A 98 13.13 12.27 26.50
CA LEU A 98 11.85 11.69 26.12
C LEU A 98 11.97 10.19 25.84
N TYR A 99 13.00 9.77 25.10
CA TYR A 99 13.24 8.35 24.84
C TYR A 99 13.44 7.56 26.14
N THR A 100 14.22 8.08 27.09
CA THR A 100 14.44 7.41 28.38
C THR A 100 13.15 7.30 29.20
N HIS A 101 12.28 8.32 29.14
CA HIS A 101 10.96 8.25 29.76
C HIS A 101 10.08 7.17 29.11
N LEU A 102 10.09 7.07 27.78
CA LEU A 102 9.33 6.06 27.05
C LEU A 102 9.83 4.64 27.34
N VAL A 103 11.15 4.43 27.42
CA VAL A 103 11.74 3.13 27.82
C VAL A 103 11.32 2.76 29.24
N LYS A 104 11.29 3.72 30.17
CA LYS A 104 10.87 3.49 31.56
C LYS A 104 9.45 2.94 31.65
N ASP A 105 8.57 3.37 30.74
CA ASP A 105 7.18 2.92 30.64
C ASP A 105 7.01 1.74 29.66
N SER A 106 8.08 1.08 29.22
CA SER A 106 8.08 -0.03 28.24
C SER A 106 7.46 0.33 26.88
N MET A 107 7.60 1.60 26.45
CA MET A 107 7.08 2.17 25.20
C MET A 107 8.17 2.50 24.17
N GLU A 108 9.34 1.87 24.28
CA GLU A 108 10.49 2.03 23.37
C GLU A 108 10.21 1.64 21.92
N SER A 109 9.25 0.74 21.70
CA SER A 109 8.84 0.31 20.38
C SER A 109 7.93 1.33 19.68
N LEU A 110 7.57 2.45 20.33
CA LEU A 110 6.63 3.45 19.81
C LEU A 110 5.33 2.84 19.25
N ALA A 111 4.89 1.69 19.76
CA ALA A 111 3.75 0.95 19.22
C ALA A 111 2.45 1.77 19.19
N PHE A 112 2.35 2.81 20.02
CA PHE A 112 1.25 3.78 19.98
C PHE A 112 1.25 4.62 18.69
N CYS A 113 2.41 4.95 18.13
CA CYS A 113 2.56 5.65 16.85
C CYS A 113 2.37 4.73 15.64
N HIS A 114 2.44 3.40 15.81
CA HIS A 114 2.28 2.43 14.72
C HIS A 114 1.00 2.68 13.94
N ARG A 115 -0.13 2.88 14.64
CA ARG A 115 -1.42 3.12 13.99
C ARG A 115 -1.45 4.44 13.21
N TRP A 116 -0.80 5.49 13.73
CA TRP A 116 -0.77 6.80 13.09
C TRP A 116 0.06 6.79 11.82
N LEU A 117 1.27 6.22 11.89
CA LEU A 117 2.17 6.14 10.75
C LEU A 117 1.63 5.14 9.71
N LEU A 118 1.05 4.01 10.14
CA LEU A 118 0.49 3.00 9.24
C LEU A 118 -0.68 3.55 8.43
N LEU A 119 -1.55 4.35 9.07
CA LEU A 119 -2.71 4.96 8.43
C LEU A 119 -2.39 6.33 7.80
N GLY A 120 -1.12 6.75 7.73
CA GLY A 120 -0.74 8.05 7.17
C GLY A 120 -1.47 9.23 7.82
N PHE A 121 -1.75 9.14 9.12
CA PHE A 121 -2.55 10.10 9.89
C PHE A 121 -3.98 10.33 9.36
N GLN A 122 -4.52 9.43 8.54
CA GLN A 122 -5.83 9.60 7.90
C GLN A 122 -7.01 9.70 8.89
N ARG A 123 -6.85 9.24 10.13
CA ARG A 123 -7.84 9.41 11.20
C ARG A 123 -7.68 10.69 12.01
N GLU A 124 -6.59 11.42 11.81
CA GLU A 124 -6.26 12.66 12.53
C GLU A 124 -6.49 13.92 11.65
N PHE A 125 -6.59 13.75 10.31
CA PHE A 125 -6.81 14.83 9.34
C PHE A 125 -8.12 14.68 8.54
N GLU A 126 -8.60 15.79 7.95
CA GLU A 126 -9.75 15.79 7.04
C GLU A 126 -9.44 14.97 5.76
N HIS A 127 -10.45 14.33 5.16
CA HIS A 127 -10.27 13.34 4.09
C HIS A 127 -9.38 13.80 2.92
N SER A 128 -9.53 15.06 2.49
CA SER A 128 -8.72 15.65 1.42
C SER A 128 -7.25 15.79 1.79
N ASP A 129 -6.96 16.19 3.03
CA ASP A 129 -5.59 16.38 3.52
C ASP A 129 -4.93 15.03 3.77
N ALA A 130 -5.69 14.07 4.29
CA ALA A 130 -5.24 12.69 4.46
C ALA A 130 -4.91 12.02 3.12
N LEU A 131 -5.75 12.21 2.10
CA LEU A 131 -5.47 11.73 0.74
C LEU A 131 -4.18 12.36 0.20
N ARG A 132 -4.00 13.68 0.36
CA ARG A 132 -2.79 14.36 -0.11
C ARG A 132 -1.54 13.90 0.64
N LEU A 133 -1.63 13.70 1.95
CA LEU A 133 -0.53 13.15 2.76
C LEU A 133 -0.20 11.73 2.32
N PHE A 134 -1.24 10.91 2.08
CA PHE A 134 -1.10 9.56 1.56
C PHE A 134 -0.47 9.56 0.18
N GLU A 135 -0.86 10.44 -0.74
CA GLU A 135 -0.25 10.60 -2.06
C GLU A 135 1.23 11.00 -1.97
N ILE A 136 1.59 11.90 -1.05
CA ILE A 136 2.98 12.33 -0.85
C ILE A 136 3.83 11.17 -0.30
N LEU A 137 3.36 10.52 0.77
CA LEU A 137 4.02 9.36 1.38
C LEU A 137 4.10 8.18 0.39
N SER A 138 3.07 8.01 -0.44
CA SER A 138 2.99 6.97 -1.46
C SER A 138 3.76 7.32 -2.73
N CYS A 139 4.00 8.59 -3.07
CA CYS A 139 4.82 8.97 -4.23
C CYS A 139 6.28 8.60 -4.04
N ASP A 140 6.85 8.91 -2.87
CA ASP A 140 8.19 8.43 -2.51
C ASP A 140 8.25 6.89 -2.54
N HIS A 141 7.14 6.22 -2.22
CA HIS A 141 7.02 4.77 -2.26
C HIS A 141 6.93 4.20 -3.69
N LEU A 142 6.07 4.76 -4.54
CA LEU A 142 5.84 4.33 -5.91
C LEU A 142 7.01 4.66 -6.83
N GLU A 143 7.68 5.80 -6.65
CA GLU A 143 8.93 6.10 -7.38
C GLU A 143 10.03 5.11 -7.01
N LEU A 144 10.18 4.75 -5.74
CA LEU A 144 11.17 3.77 -5.32
C LEU A 144 10.85 2.36 -5.84
N ILE A 145 9.58 1.97 -5.88
CA ILE A 145 9.14 0.70 -6.50
C ILE A 145 9.42 0.74 -8.01
N SER A 146 9.06 1.82 -8.70
CA SER A 146 9.36 1.99 -10.13
C SER A 146 10.86 1.85 -10.40
N GLN A 147 11.70 2.53 -9.63
CA GLN A 147 13.15 2.46 -9.79
C GLN A 147 13.73 1.06 -9.50
N GLN A 148 13.21 0.36 -8.50
CA GLN A 148 13.65 -1.01 -8.18
C GLN A 148 13.23 -2.00 -9.27
N VAL A 149 11.99 -1.88 -9.77
CA VAL A 149 11.47 -2.67 -10.88
C VAL A 149 12.26 -2.40 -12.17
N ASP A 150 12.60 -1.14 -12.44
CA ASP A 150 13.42 -0.77 -13.60
C ASP A 150 14.85 -1.31 -13.49
N ARG A 151 15.45 -1.28 -12.29
CA ARG A 151 16.75 -1.90 -12.02
C ARG A 151 16.71 -3.42 -12.17
N ALA A 152 15.68 -4.08 -11.68
CA ALA A 152 15.51 -5.53 -11.82
C ALA A 152 15.36 -5.92 -13.31
N ARG A 153 14.50 -5.23 -14.06
CA ARG A 153 14.38 -5.44 -15.52
C ARG A 153 15.67 -5.12 -16.26
N TYR A 154 16.44 -4.13 -15.80
CA TYR A 154 17.74 -3.83 -16.39
C TYR A 154 18.76 -4.95 -16.14
N GLN A 155 18.81 -5.48 -14.92
CA GLN A 155 19.65 -6.62 -14.56
C GLN A 155 19.28 -7.86 -15.37
N GLU A 156 18.00 -8.21 -15.49
CA GLU A 156 17.57 -9.34 -16.33
C GLU A 156 17.98 -9.19 -17.80
N ARG A 157 17.89 -7.98 -18.35
CA ARG A 157 18.35 -7.67 -19.71
C ARG A 157 19.86 -7.86 -19.87
N LEU A 158 20.64 -7.50 -18.86
CA LEU A 158 22.08 -7.77 -18.83
C LEU A 158 22.37 -9.26 -18.72
N THR A 159 21.74 -9.96 -17.78
CA THR A 159 21.95 -11.40 -17.55
C THR A 159 21.58 -12.24 -18.78
N ARG A 160 20.50 -11.87 -19.50
CA ARG A 160 20.17 -12.45 -20.80
C ARG A 160 21.25 -12.17 -21.84
N LYS A 161 21.71 -10.92 -21.98
CA LYS A 161 22.80 -10.57 -22.93
C LYS A 161 24.12 -11.30 -22.65
N TYR A 162 24.46 -11.54 -21.38
CA TYR A 162 25.65 -12.30 -21.00
C TYR A 162 25.45 -13.82 -21.15
N SER A 163 24.23 -14.35 -20.99
CA SER A 163 23.91 -15.77 -21.25
C SER A 163 23.80 -16.10 -22.75
N THR A 164 23.33 -15.18 -23.60
CA THR A 164 23.30 -15.35 -25.06
C THR A 164 24.56 -14.81 -25.74
N GLY A 165 25.72 -14.87 -25.09
CA GLY A 165 26.99 -14.39 -25.63
C GLY A 165 27.33 -15.00 -26.99
N GLU A 166 26.98 -14.29 -28.07
CA GLU A 166 27.62 -14.44 -29.37
C GLU A 166 29.12 -14.13 -29.22
N PRO A 167 30.03 -14.97 -29.75
CA PRO A 167 31.45 -14.67 -29.75
C PRO A 167 31.68 -13.45 -30.66
N ARG A 168 32.17 -12.35 -30.08
CA ARG A 168 32.64 -11.17 -30.81
C ARG A 168 33.53 -11.61 -31.96
N ARG A 169 33.07 -11.42 -33.20
CA ARG A 169 33.88 -11.54 -34.41
C ARG A 169 35.14 -10.70 -34.21
N ARG A 170 36.30 -11.36 -34.08
CA ARG A 170 37.60 -10.70 -34.16
C ARG A 170 37.67 -10.04 -35.53
N GLY A 171 37.77 -8.72 -35.55
CA GLY A 171 38.35 -7.99 -36.67
C GLY A 171 39.78 -8.49 -36.86
N GLY A 172 39.98 -9.34 -37.86
CA GLY A 172 41.28 -9.63 -38.44
C GLY A 172 41.50 -8.65 -39.59
N LYS A 173 42.65 -7.97 -39.53
CA LYS A 173 43.22 -7.16 -40.61
C LYS A 173 43.32 -7.91 -41.91
#